data_AF-A0A1G2VV11-F1
#
_entry.id   AF-A0A1G2VV11-F1
#
_cell.length_a   1.000
_cell.length_b   1.000
_cell.length_c   1.000
_cell.angle_alpha   90.00
_cell.angle_beta   90.00
_cell.angle_gamma   90.00
#
_symmetry.space_group_name_H-M   'P 1'
#
loop_
_entity.id
_entity.type
_entity.pdbx_description
1 polymer ?
#
loop_
_entity_poly.entity_id
_entity_poly.type
_entity_poly.pdbx_seq_one_letter_code
_entity_poly.pdbx_strand_id
1 'polypeptide(L)'
;MDILFVTALLAILGFSIHDTIVVFDRIRENLRKHTAKDFEHTVGLSLSQTIGRSINTSLTVAIVLLALYFFGGESTKIFALILTIGVISGTYSSVFLASPLLVLVEKLQKKAR
;
A
#
# COMPACT_ATOMS: atom_id res chain seq x y z
N MET A 1 15.16 -16.93 19.04
CA MET A 1 14.29 -16.30 18.01
C MET A 1 13.06 -15.81 18.74
N ASP A 2 12.87 -14.48 18.79
CA ASP A 2 11.81 -13.88 19.58
C ASP A 2 10.48 -13.94 18.81
N ILE A 3 9.45 -14.55 19.39
CA ILE A 3 8.18 -14.84 18.70
C ILE A 3 7.53 -13.53 18.21
N LEU A 4 7.60 -12.48 19.04
CA LEU A 4 7.09 -11.15 18.73
C LEU A 4 7.74 -10.53 17.49
N PHE A 5 9.04 -10.77 17.28
CA PHE A 5 9.76 -10.27 16.12
C PHE A 5 9.28 -10.94 14.83
N VAL A 6 9.12 -12.27 14.84
CA VAL A 6 8.62 -13.02 13.68
C VAL A 6 7.17 -12.64 13.37
N THR A 7 6.33 -12.48 14.39
CA THR A 7 4.94 -12.01 14.22
C THR A 7 4.91 -10.60 13.62
N ALA A 8 5.79 -9.69 14.03
CA ALA A 8 5.87 -8.35 13.46
C ALA A 8 6.20 -8.38 11.95
N LEU A 9 7.18 -9.20 11.55
CA LEU A 9 7.57 -9.38 10.15
C LEU A 9 6.41 -9.92 9.29
N LEU A 10 5.73 -10.96 9.76
CA LEU A 10 4.57 -11.54 9.07
C LEU A 10 3.43 -10.53 8.94
N ALA A 11 3.17 -9.73 9.99
CA ALA A 11 2.15 -8.70 9.99
C ALA A 11 2.47 -7.56 9.00
N ILE A 12 3.73 -7.13 8.90
CA ILE A 12 4.16 -6.13 7.90
C ILE A 12 3.94 -6.65 6.48
N LEU A 13 4.35 -7.89 6.21
CA LEU A 13 4.15 -8.51 4.90
C LEU A 13 2.66 -8.55 4.52
N GLY A 14 1.80 -8.95 5.46
CA GLY A 14 0.35 -8.95 5.24
C GLY A 14 -0.21 -7.56 4.91
N PHE A 15 0.20 -6.53 5.67
CA PHE A 15 -0.24 -5.15 5.44
C PHE A 15 0.23 -4.60 4.09
N SER A 16 1.49 -4.84 3.73
CA SER A 16 2.05 -4.39 2.46
C SER A 16 1.38 -5.06 1.26
N ILE A 17 1.11 -6.37 1.34
CA ILE A 17 0.45 -7.12 0.26
C ILE A 17 -1.00 -6.67 0.10
N HIS A 18 -1.73 -6.50 1.21
CA HIS A 18 -3.12 -6.04 1.19
C HIS A 18 -3.26 -4.69 0.46
N ASP A 19 -2.42 -3.71 0.82
CA ASP A 19 -2.48 -2.37 0.24
C ASP A 19 -2.15 -2.39 -1.27
N THR A 20 -1.19 -3.25 -1.66
CA THR A 20 -0.87 -3.50 -3.06
C THR A 20 -2.07 -4.09 -3.83
N ILE A 21 -2.71 -5.14 -3.30
CA ILE A 21 -3.86 -5.79 -3.97
C ILE A 21 -5.00 -4.79 -4.23
N VAL A 22 -5.33 -3.94 -3.26
CA VAL A 22 -6.41 -2.95 -3.40
C VAL A 22 -6.10 -1.95 -4.53
N VAL A 23 -4.87 -1.47 -4.62
CA VAL A 23 -4.44 -0.54 -5.68
C VAL A 23 -4.48 -1.22 -7.05
N PHE A 24 -3.93 -2.43 -7.17
CA PHE A 24 -3.93 -3.19 -8.43
C PHE A 24 -5.33 -3.57 -8.90
N ASP A 25 -6.24 -3.94 -7.99
CA ASP A 25 -7.63 -4.27 -8.32
C ASP A 25 -8.37 -3.04 -8.84
N ARG A 26 -8.17 -1.88 -8.20
CA ARG A 26 -8.81 -0.64 -8.64
C ARG A 26 -8.37 -0.18 -10.02
N ILE A 27 -7.08 -0.37 -10.34
CA ILE A 27 -6.55 -0.09 -11.68
C ILE A 27 -7.19 -1.02 -12.71
N ARG A 28 -7.28 -2.32 -12.40
CA ARG A 28 -7.94 -3.30 -13.28
C ARG A 28 -9.41 -2.94 -13.52
N GLU A 29 -10.12 -2.50 -12.49
CA GLU A 29 -11.52 -2.09 -12.56
C GLU A 29 -11.72 -0.88 -13.50
N ASN A 30 -10.91 0.17 -13.33
CA ASN A 30 -10.99 1.38 -14.16
C ASN A 30 -10.56 1.13 -15.61
N LEU A 31 -9.60 0.21 -15.85
CA LEU A 31 -9.22 -0.21 -17.19
C LEU A 31 -10.36 -0.95 -17.91
N ARG A 32 -11.08 -1.81 -17.20
CA ARG A 32 -12.25 -2.53 -17.75
C ARG A 32 -13.42 -1.60 -18.07
N LYS A 33 -13.59 -0.52 -17.30
CA LYS A 33 -14.67 0.46 -17.45
C LYS A 33 -14.44 1.47 -18.60
N HIS A 34 -13.34 1.37 -19.38
CA HIS A 34 -13.01 2.27 -20.50
C HIS A 34 -13.21 3.76 -20.15
N THR A 35 -12.90 4.15 -18.91
CA THR A 35 -13.34 5.43 -18.35
C THR A 35 -12.58 6.64 -18.92
N ALA A 36 -11.46 6.45 -19.63
CA ALA A 36 -10.84 7.51 -20.42
C ALA A 36 -10.24 7.00 -21.74
N LYS A 37 -10.20 7.89 -22.74
CA LYS A 37 -9.60 7.67 -24.07
C LYS A 37 -8.08 7.49 -24.03
N ASP A 38 -7.43 7.80 -22.90
CA ASP A 38 -5.98 7.71 -22.68
C ASP A 38 -5.66 6.95 -21.38
N PHE A 39 -4.67 6.05 -21.45
CA PHE A 39 -4.30 5.14 -20.35
C PHE A 39 -3.72 5.92 -19.16
N GLU A 40 -2.88 6.93 -19.42
CA GLU A 40 -2.32 7.80 -18.37
C GLU A 40 -3.42 8.51 -17.55
N HIS A 41 -4.47 8.97 -18.23
CA HIS A 41 -5.59 9.65 -17.58
C HIS A 41 -6.41 8.69 -16.71
N THR A 42 -6.56 7.44 -17.16
CA THR A 42 -7.25 6.38 -16.39
C THR A 42 -6.46 5.99 -15.13
N VAL A 43 -5.13 5.95 -15.22
CA VAL A 43 -4.24 5.68 -14.07
C VAL A 43 -4.31 6.83 -13.06
N GLY A 44 -4.22 8.08 -13.49
CA GLY A 44 -4.34 9.25 -12.60
C GLY A 44 -5.68 9.32 -11.85
N LEU A 45 -6.78 8.98 -12.54
CA LEU A 45 -8.13 8.94 -11.97
C LEU A 45 -8.27 7.80 -10.94
N SER A 46 -7.70 6.62 -11.25
CA SER A 46 -7.63 5.48 -10.34
C SER A 46 -6.85 5.82 -9.07
N LEU A 47 -5.69 6.44 -9.23
CA LEU A 47 -4.83 6.84 -8.12
C LEU A 47 -5.57 7.81 -7.19
N SER A 48 -6.20 8.84 -7.75
CA SER A 48 -6.93 9.85 -6.99
C SER A 48 -8.09 9.25 -6.20
N GLN A 49 -8.77 8.24 -6.74
CA GLN A 49 -9.84 7.52 -6.03
C GLN A 49 -9.35 6.59 -4.92
N THR A 50 -8.15 6.02 -5.07
CA THR A 50 -7.63 4.99 -4.13
C THR A 50 -6.78 5.60 -3.02
N ILE A 51 -6.11 6.73 -3.29
CA ILE A 51 -5.26 7.48 -2.34
C ILE A 51 -6.01 7.79 -1.05
N GLY A 52 -7.21 8.36 -1.12
CA GLY A 52 -7.95 8.76 0.08
C GLY A 52 -8.29 7.58 0.98
N ARG A 53 -8.60 6.43 0.38
CA ARG A 53 -8.92 5.20 1.12
C ARG A 53 -7.68 4.57 1.74
N SER A 54 -6.61 4.42 0.97
CA SER A 54 -5.34 3.81 1.43
C SER A 54 -4.67 4.66 2.52
N ILE A 55 -4.68 6.00 2.37
CA ILE A 55 -4.20 6.91 3.42
C ILE A 55 -5.04 6.79 4.69
N ASN A 56 -6.37 6.77 4.60
CA ASN A 56 -7.20 6.65 5.80
C ASN A 56 -6.98 5.32 6.54
N THR A 57 -6.83 4.21 5.81
CA THR A 57 -6.56 2.90 6.43
C THR A 57 -5.17 2.88 7.10
N SER A 58 -4.13 3.35 6.42
CA SER A 58 -2.77 3.40 6.98
C SER A 58 -2.66 4.37 8.17
N LEU A 59 -3.33 5.51 8.12
CA LEU A 59 -3.40 6.47 9.23
C LEU A 59 -4.09 5.87 10.46
N THR A 60 -5.19 5.14 10.28
CA THR A 60 -5.91 4.50 11.38
C THR A 60 -5.01 3.46 12.08
N VAL A 61 -4.26 2.68 11.29
CA VAL A 61 -3.30 1.71 11.81
C VAL A 61 -2.14 2.40 12.52
N ALA A 62 -1.60 3.48 11.96
CA ALA A 62 -0.54 4.26 12.57
C ALA A 62 -0.96 4.85 13.93
N ILE A 63 -2.20 5.34 14.07
CA ILE A 63 -2.73 5.84 15.35
C ILE A 63 -2.78 4.73 16.40
N VAL A 64 -3.26 3.54 16.04
CA VAL A 64 -3.31 2.39 16.96
C VAL A 64 -1.89 1.95 17.37
N LEU A 65 -0.94 1.91 16.42
CA LEU A 65 0.45 1.56 16.70
C LEU A 65 1.16 2.60 17.57
N LEU A 66 0.88 3.89 17.37
CA LEU A 66 1.38 4.97 18.23
C LEU A 66 0.83 4.84 19.64
N ALA A 67 -0.47 4.57 19.81
CA ALA A 67 -1.05 4.30 21.11
C ALA A 67 -0.38 3.08 21.78
N LEU A 68 -0.16 2.00 21.03
CA LEU A 68 0.54 0.81 21.53
C LEU A 68 2.01 1.10 21.89
N TYR A 69 2.68 1.99 21.16
CA TYR A 69 4.06 2.39 21.44
C TYR A 69 4.18 3.21 22.73
N PHE A 70 3.25 4.14 22.99
CA PHE A 70 3.28 4.99 24.19
C PHE A 70 2.68 4.32 25.42
N PHE A 71 1.61 3.55 25.27
CA PHE A 71 0.85 2.95 26.39
C PHE A 71 1.07 1.44 26.55
N GLY A 72 1.75 0.77 25.62
CA GLY A 72 2.07 -0.66 25.71
C GLY A 72 3.29 -0.98 26.57
N GLY A 73 3.49 -2.27 26.87
CA GLY A 73 4.65 -2.77 27.60
C GLY A 73 5.95 -2.76 26.77
N GLU A 74 7.10 -2.98 27.42
CA GLU A 74 8.41 -2.97 26.75
C GLU A 74 8.49 -3.96 25.58
N SER A 75 7.91 -5.16 25.74
CA SER A 75 7.89 -6.19 24.71
C SER A 75 7.07 -5.79 23.47
N THR A 76 5.99 -5.02 23.66
CA THR A 76 5.12 -4.54 22.57
C THR A 76 5.62 -3.26 21.91
N LYS A 77 6.51 -2.51 22.58
CA LYS A 77 7.08 -1.26 22.04
C LYS A 77 7.91 -1.52 20.79
N ILE A 78 8.78 -2.51 20.82
CA ILE A 78 9.63 -2.89 19.68
C ILE A 78 8.76 -3.42 18.53
N PHE A 79 7.73 -4.22 18.85
CA PHE A 79 6.74 -4.70 17.89
C PHE A 79 5.99 -3.56 17.20
N ALA A 80 5.49 -2.58 17.97
CA ALA A 80 4.78 -1.41 17.45
C ALA A 80 5.69 -0.54 16.57
N LEU A 81 6.96 -0.35 16.97
CA LEU A 81 7.93 0.42 16.20
C LEU A 81 8.21 -0.23 14.84
N ILE A 82 8.47 -1.53 14.82
CA ILE A 82 8.72 -2.31 13.59
C ILE A 82 7.51 -2.20 12.65
N LEU A 83 6.29 -2.42 13.17
CA LEU A 83 5.07 -2.30 12.38
C LEU A 83 4.82 -0.89 11.86
N THR A 84 5.12 0.14 12.64
CA THR A 84 4.92 1.54 12.22
C THR A 84 5.80 1.86 11.01
N ILE A 85 7.07 1.47 11.05
CA ILE A 85 8.00 1.65 9.92
C ILE A 85 7.53 0.84 8.71
N GLY A 86 7.10 -0.41 8.92
CA GLY A 86 6.61 -1.28 7.85
C GLY A 86 5.35 -0.77 7.16
N VAL A 87 4.38 -0.25 7.92
CA VAL A 87 3.15 0.33 7.38
C VAL A 87 3.45 1.60 6.59
N ILE A 88 4.27 2.52 7.12
CA ILE A 88 4.63 3.76 6.42
C ILE A 88 5.36 3.45 5.10
N SER A 89 6.35 2.56 5.13
CA SER A 89 7.09 2.15 3.94
C SER A 89 6.19 1.41 2.93
N GLY A 90 5.27 0.56 3.41
CA GLY A 90 4.35 -0.22 2.59
C GLY A 90 3.32 0.67 1.88
N THR A 91 2.72 1.62 2.59
CA THR A 91 1.74 2.56 2.01
C THR A 91 2.40 3.52 1.03
N TYR A 92 3.60 4.02 1.33
CA TYR A 92 4.35 4.83 0.38
C TYR A 92 4.66 4.03 -0.91
N SER A 93 5.14 2.79 -0.75
CA SER A 93 5.45 1.93 -1.89
C SER A 93 4.21 1.58 -2.72
N SER A 94 3.09 1.20 -2.10
CA SER A 94 1.88 0.78 -2.84
C SER A 94 1.30 1.93 -3.67
N VAL A 95 1.26 3.14 -3.10
CA VAL A 95 0.66 4.32 -3.74
C VAL A 95 1.58 4.92 -4.81
N PHE A 96 2.89 5.03 -4.53
CA PHE A 96 3.84 5.69 -5.43
C PHE A 96 4.54 4.77 -6.43
N LEU A 97 4.73 3.47 -6.19
CA LEU A 97 5.33 2.56 -7.19
C LEU A 97 4.30 2.00 -8.18
N ALA A 98 3.04 1.80 -7.77
CA ALA A 98 2.05 1.18 -8.65
C ALA A 98 1.75 2.03 -9.90
N SER A 99 1.65 3.35 -9.74
CA SER A 99 1.40 4.29 -10.84
C SER A 99 2.48 4.24 -11.95
N PRO A 100 3.78 4.39 -11.67
CA PRO A 100 4.83 4.29 -12.69
C PRO A 100 5.05 2.87 -13.22
N LEU A 101 4.85 1.81 -12.42
CA LEU A 101 4.94 0.42 -12.91
C LEU A 101 3.89 0.13 -13.99
N LEU A 102 2.68 0.66 -13.85
CA LEU A 102 1.62 0.47 -14.84
C LEU A 102 1.85 1.25 -16.13
N VAL A 103 2.37 2.47 -16.03
CA VAL A 103 2.82 3.23 -17.22
C VAL A 103 3.98 2.51 -17.93
N LEU A 104 4.87 1.86 -17.17
CA LEU A 104 5.97 1.08 -17.74
C LEU A 104 5.47 -0.18 -18.47
N VAL A 105 4.50 -0.90 -17.90
CA VAL A 105 3.89 -2.08 -18.52
C VAL A 105 3.13 -1.72 -19.80
N GLU A 106 2.40 -0.60 -19.82
CA GLU A 106 1.75 -0.11 -21.05
C GLU A 106 2.78 0.25 -22.12
N LYS A 107 3.85 0.98 -21.76
CA LYS A 107 4.95 1.29 -22.68
C LYS A 107 5.61 0.04 -23.26
N LEU A 108 5.79 -1.01 -22.45
CA LEU A 108 6.34 -2.29 -22.91
C LEU A 108 5.38 -3.04 -23.85
N GLN A 109 4.07 -3.01 -23.58
CA GLN A 109 3.06 -3.60 -24.46
C GLN A 109 2.91 -2.86 -25.80
N LYS A 110 3.01 -1.52 -25.81
CA LYS A 110 3.03 -0.73 -27.05
C LYS A 110 4.32 -0.91 -27.87
N LYS A 111 5.44 -1.27 -27.24
CA LYS A 111 6.72 -1.53 -27.92
C LYS A 111 6.83 -2.95 -28.50
N ALA A 112 6.04 -3.90 -27.96
CA ALA A 112 5.99 -5.29 -28.42
C ALA A 112 4.96 -5.54 -29.53
N ARG A 113 4.18 -4.53 -29.92
CA ARG A 113 3.14 -4.58 -30.94
C ARG A 113 3.49 -3.66 -32.09
#